data_AF-A0A7G6YNA1-F1
#
_entry.id   AF-A0A7G6YNA1-F1
#
_cell.length_a   1.000
_cell.length_b   1.000
_cell.length_c   1.000
_cell.angle_alpha   90.00
_cell.angle_beta   90.00
_cell.angle_gamma   90.00
#
_symmetry.space_group_name_H-M   'P 1'
#
loop_
_entity.id
_entity.type
_entity.pdbx_description
1 polymer ?
#
loop_
_entity_poly.entity_id
_entity_poly.type
_entity_poly.pdbx_seq_one_letter_code
_entity_poly.pdbx_strand_id
1 'polypeptide(L)'
;MTDSAAAPVDVVQQFLRWYAPRVDKLNQLPLVPAAYSEDSTDVYAVDFKAADSYLATLRGSGYVSTAYIAARRAGFQQWADTLRLHPQYDGPPPGFDHDPIIFSQDSDELLELLRATPRLLRQTADSAQVVLPQQNYAQTPRTGLALDLSRHDMRWQIDKIRPVFAD
;
A
#
# COMPACT_ATOMS: atom_id res chain seq x y z
N MET A 1 16.21 30.95 7.37
CA MET A 1 16.06 29.53 7.76
C MET A 1 15.79 28.75 6.49
N THR A 2 16.76 27.99 6.01
CA THR A 2 16.55 27.01 4.93
C THR A 2 15.86 25.80 5.54
N ASP A 3 14.58 25.62 5.22
CA ASP A 3 13.85 24.39 5.52
C ASP A 3 14.52 23.27 4.70
N SER A 4 15.29 22.41 5.37
CA SER A 4 15.97 21.31 4.69
C SER A 4 14.91 20.29 4.30
N ALA A 5 14.72 20.04 3.00
CA ALA A 5 13.83 18.99 2.53
C ALA A 5 14.20 17.66 3.20
N ALA A 6 13.21 16.97 3.79
CA ALA A 6 13.40 15.68 4.45
C ALA A 6 14.06 14.67 3.50
N ALA A 7 14.93 13.79 4.01
CA ALA A 7 15.54 12.76 3.18
C ALA A 7 14.50 11.69 2.77
N PRO A 8 14.70 10.92 1.69
CA PRO A 8 13.76 9.87 1.27
C PRO A 8 13.45 8.86 2.39
N VAL A 9 14.47 8.50 3.17
CA VAL A 9 14.34 7.59 4.32
C VAL A 9 13.42 8.17 5.40
N ASP A 10 13.55 9.46 5.69
CA ASP A 10 12.70 10.14 6.68
C ASP A 10 11.24 10.17 6.21
N VAL A 11 11.01 10.43 4.91
CA VAL A 11 9.67 10.41 4.31
C VAL A 11 9.01 9.05 4.45
N VAL A 12 9.74 7.95 4.21
CA VAL A 12 9.23 6.59 4.40
C VAL A 12 8.85 6.33 5.87
N GLN A 13 9.70 6.71 6.82
CA GLN A 13 9.38 6.52 8.24
C GLN A 13 8.20 7.38 8.69
N GLN A 14 8.12 8.62 8.24
CA GLN A 14 7.01 9.52 8.54
C GLN A 14 5.70 9.01 7.95
N PHE A 15 5.73 8.47 6.73
CA PHE A 15 4.58 7.81 6.11
C PHE A 15 4.09 6.64 6.96
N LEU A 16 4.97 5.72 7.37
CA LEU A 16 4.57 4.58 8.21
C LEU A 16 4.02 5.02 9.57
N ARG A 17 4.64 6.01 10.23
CA ARG A 17 4.12 6.56 11.49
C ARG A 17 2.75 7.23 11.33
N TRP A 18 2.50 7.84 10.17
CA TRP A 18 1.19 8.39 9.83
C TRP A 18 0.17 7.29 9.52
N TYR A 19 0.59 6.22 8.85
CA TYR A 19 -0.25 5.10 8.42
C TYR A 19 -0.69 4.24 9.60
N ALA A 20 0.20 3.97 10.55
CA ALA A 20 -0.04 3.08 11.68
C ALA A 20 -1.31 3.35 12.48
N PRO A 21 -1.61 4.57 12.96
CA PRO A 21 -2.86 4.83 13.67
C PRO A 21 -4.11 4.86 12.77
N ARG A 22 -3.97 4.66 11.45
CA ARG A 22 -5.07 4.71 10.46
C ARG A 22 -5.37 3.36 9.83
N VAL A 23 -4.49 2.37 10.02
CA VAL A 23 -4.54 1.09 9.32
C VAL A 23 -5.87 0.37 9.54
N ASP A 24 -6.34 0.28 10.80
CA ASP A 24 -7.60 -0.39 11.13
C ASP A 24 -8.79 0.23 10.40
N LYS A 25 -8.88 1.57 10.41
CA LYS A 25 -9.95 2.29 9.74
C LYS A 25 -9.89 2.14 8.21
N LEU A 26 -8.68 2.13 7.66
CA LEU A 26 -8.48 1.97 6.22
C LEU A 26 -8.81 0.55 5.75
N ASN A 27 -8.47 -0.47 6.55
CA ASN A 27 -8.74 -1.88 6.24
C ASN A 27 -10.21 -2.28 6.50
N GLN A 28 -10.96 -1.47 7.26
CA GLN A 28 -12.42 -1.60 7.38
C GLN A 28 -13.19 -1.09 6.15
N LEU A 29 -12.54 -0.38 5.22
CA LEU A 29 -13.20 0.03 3.99
C LEU A 29 -13.47 -1.21 3.13
N PRO A 30 -14.72 -1.45 2.71
CA PRO A 30 -15.06 -2.61 1.90
C PRO A 30 -14.58 -2.38 0.47
N LEU A 31 -13.28 -2.54 0.18
CA LEU A 31 -12.72 -2.27 -1.15
C LEU A 31 -13.29 -3.24 -2.20
N VAL A 32 -13.47 -4.50 -1.80
CA VAL A 32 -14.13 -5.55 -2.57
C VAL A 32 -14.99 -6.36 -1.59
N PRO A 33 -16.19 -5.86 -1.22
CA PRO A 33 -17.01 -6.55 -0.25
C PRO A 33 -17.40 -7.93 -0.75
N ALA A 34 -17.41 -8.90 0.18
CA ALA A 34 -18.20 -10.11 -0.04
C ALA A 34 -19.65 -9.68 -0.20
N ALA A 35 -20.32 -10.26 -1.18
CA ALA A 35 -21.72 -9.98 -1.40
C ALA A 35 -22.53 -10.65 -0.28
N TYR A 36 -23.03 -9.84 0.66
CA TYR A 36 -23.89 -10.29 1.75
C TYR A 36 -25.34 -10.31 1.28
N SER A 37 -25.71 -11.30 0.48
CA SER A 37 -27.11 -11.70 0.37
C SER A 37 -27.22 -13.22 0.52
N GLU A 38 -28.32 -13.66 1.13
CA GLU A 38 -28.66 -15.09 1.24
C GLU A 38 -29.00 -15.71 -0.13
N ASP A 39 -28.95 -14.91 -1.21
CA ASP A 39 -29.13 -15.34 -2.60
C ASP A 39 -27.77 -15.71 -3.22
N SER A 40 -27.65 -16.99 -3.60
CA SER A 40 -26.44 -17.65 -4.14
C SER A 40 -25.83 -17.09 -5.45
N THR A 41 -26.24 -15.91 -5.91
CA THR A 41 -25.84 -15.32 -7.20
C THR A 41 -24.82 -14.19 -7.08
N ASP A 42 -24.44 -13.85 -5.85
CA ASP A 42 -23.83 -12.57 -5.53
C ASP A 42 -22.29 -12.67 -5.56
N VAL A 43 -21.66 -11.84 -6.39
CA VAL A 43 -20.24 -11.94 -6.78
C VAL A 43 -19.43 -10.81 -6.16
N TYR A 44 -18.14 -11.06 -5.90
CA TYR A 44 -17.23 -9.98 -5.53
C TYR A 44 -17.19 -8.90 -6.60
N ALA A 45 -17.29 -7.65 -6.17
CA ALA A 45 -17.19 -6.48 -7.03
C ALA A 45 -16.39 -5.39 -6.31
N VAL A 46 -15.67 -4.57 -7.09
CA VAL A 46 -14.94 -3.44 -6.51
C VAL A 46 -15.93 -2.34 -6.12
N ASP A 47 -15.90 -1.94 -4.85
CA ASP A 47 -16.61 -0.74 -4.40
C ASP A 47 -15.74 0.49 -4.69
N PHE A 48 -16.02 1.15 -5.80
CA PHE A 48 -15.26 2.34 -6.19
C PHE A 48 -15.44 3.52 -5.23
N LYS A 49 -16.55 3.60 -4.48
CA LYS A 49 -16.72 4.65 -3.47
C LYS A 49 -15.79 4.41 -2.28
N ALA A 50 -15.68 3.16 -1.82
CA ALA A 50 -14.73 2.77 -0.78
C ALA A 50 -13.28 2.94 -1.26
N ALA A 51 -12.97 2.50 -2.47
CA ALA A 51 -11.65 2.66 -3.10
C ALA A 51 -11.24 4.13 -3.25
N ASP A 52 -12.13 4.99 -3.75
CA ASP A 52 -11.84 6.41 -3.90
C ASP A 52 -11.68 7.10 -2.54
N SER A 53 -12.42 6.66 -1.51
CA SER A 53 -12.26 7.14 -0.12
C SER A 53 -10.91 6.72 0.49
N TYR A 54 -10.50 5.48 0.26
CA TYR A 54 -9.18 4.95 0.64
C TYR A 54 -8.06 5.78 0.00
N LEU A 55 -8.13 5.96 -1.33
CA LEU A 55 -7.14 6.72 -2.09
C LEU A 55 -7.12 8.21 -1.74
N ALA A 56 -8.27 8.82 -1.48
CA ALA A 56 -8.35 10.20 -1.01
C ALA A 56 -7.66 10.37 0.34
N THR A 57 -7.82 9.40 1.25
CA THR A 57 -7.16 9.41 2.56
C THR A 57 -5.64 9.29 2.42
N LEU A 58 -5.15 8.37 1.58
CA LEU A 58 -3.71 8.26 1.29
C LEU A 58 -3.15 9.53 0.65
N ARG A 59 -3.83 10.07 -0.36
CA ARG A 59 -3.43 11.32 -1.02
C ARG A 59 -3.36 12.48 -0.04
N GLY A 60 -4.34 12.58 0.86
CA GLY A 60 -4.40 13.61 1.91
C GLY A 60 -3.24 13.55 2.92
N SER A 61 -2.49 12.44 2.96
CA SER A 61 -1.28 12.33 3.80
C SER A 61 -0.13 13.22 3.34
N GLY A 62 -0.08 13.57 2.05
CA GLY A 62 1.03 14.27 1.42
C GLY A 62 2.27 13.41 1.12
N TYR A 63 2.34 12.16 1.59
CA TYR A 63 3.51 11.30 1.43
C TYR A 63 3.54 10.48 0.14
N VAL A 64 2.38 10.22 -0.47
CA VAL A 64 2.27 9.46 -1.72
C VAL A 64 2.05 10.40 -2.90
N SER A 65 2.62 10.07 -4.05
CA SER A 65 2.51 10.90 -5.25
C SER A 65 1.17 10.72 -5.95
N THR A 66 0.84 11.64 -6.85
CA THR A 66 -0.30 11.48 -7.75
C THR A 66 -0.16 10.24 -8.62
N ALA A 67 1.07 9.87 -9.01
CA ALA A 67 1.33 8.66 -9.79
C ALA A 67 1.00 7.39 -9.01
N TYR A 68 1.34 7.34 -7.72
CA TYR A 68 0.94 6.23 -6.83
C TYR A 68 -0.58 6.06 -6.77
N ILE A 69 -1.30 7.16 -6.56
CA ILE A 69 -2.76 7.16 -6.47
C ILE A 69 -3.39 6.71 -7.79
N ALA A 70 -2.90 7.22 -8.93
CA ALA A 70 -3.37 6.83 -10.25
C ALA A 70 -3.13 5.33 -10.53
N ALA A 71 -1.94 4.81 -10.19
CA ALA A 71 -1.61 3.40 -10.36
C ALA A 71 -2.52 2.49 -9.52
N ARG A 72 -2.80 2.85 -8.26
CA ARG A 72 -3.74 2.10 -7.42
C ARG A 72 -5.17 2.15 -7.96
N ARG A 73 -5.63 3.31 -8.43
CA ARG A 73 -6.97 3.44 -9.03
C ARG A 73 -7.13 2.61 -10.30
N ALA A 74 -6.09 2.55 -11.13
CA ALA A 74 -6.03 1.68 -12.30
C ALA A 74 -6.07 0.19 -11.90
N GLY A 75 -5.36 -0.20 -10.84
CA GLY A 75 -5.43 -1.56 -10.28
C GLY A 75 -6.85 -1.96 -9.85
N PHE A 76 -7.58 -1.06 -9.19
CA PHE A 76 -8.99 -1.30 -8.87
C PHE A 76 -9.85 -1.46 -10.13
N GLN A 77 -9.59 -0.70 -11.19
CA GLN A 77 -10.29 -0.87 -12.46
C GLN A 77 -10.01 -2.23 -13.11
N GLN A 78 -8.73 -2.64 -13.13
CA GLN A 78 -8.33 -3.95 -13.67
C GLN A 78 -9.01 -5.11 -12.93
N TRP A 79 -9.15 -4.99 -11.60
CA TRP A 79 -9.88 -5.97 -10.80
C TRP A 79 -11.37 -5.97 -11.09
N ALA A 80 -12.00 -4.80 -11.24
CA ALA A 80 -13.41 -4.72 -11.64
C ALA A 80 -13.66 -5.36 -13.00
N ASP A 81 -12.77 -5.11 -13.98
CA ASP A 81 -12.85 -5.72 -15.31
C ASP A 81 -12.66 -7.24 -15.24
N THR A 82 -11.72 -7.70 -14.41
CA THR A 82 -11.47 -9.13 -14.18
C THR A 82 -12.68 -9.82 -13.55
N LEU A 83 -13.24 -9.27 -12.47
CA LEU A 83 -14.40 -9.85 -11.78
C LEU A 83 -15.66 -9.86 -12.65
N ARG A 84 -15.78 -8.91 -13.59
CA ARG A 84 -16.87 -8.92 -14.58
C ARG A 84 -16.73 -10.06 -15.60
N LEU A 85 -15.50 -10.39 -16.01
CA LEU A 85 -15.22 -11.46 -16.97
C LEU A 85 -15.14 -12.84 -16.30
N HIS A 86 -14.69 -12.86 -15.05
CA HIS A 86 -14.42 -14.04 -14.23
C HIS A 86 -15.00 -13.81 -12.83
N PRO A 87 -16.32 -13.96 -12.64
CA PRO A 87 -16.93 -13.72 -11.35
C PRO A 87 -16.39 -14.68 -10.30
N GLN A 88 -16.03 -14.12 -9.14
CA GLN A 88 -15.58 -14.88 -7.98
C GLN A 88 -16.72 -14.93 -6.94
N TYR A 89 -16.95 -16.13 -6.41
CA TYR A 89 -18.03 -16.42 -5.46
C TYR A 89 -17.51 -16.88 -4.10
N ASP A 90 -16.28 -17.41 -4.05
CA ASP A 90 -15.68 -17.96 -2.84
C ASP A 90 -14.34 -17.29 -2.53
N GLY A 91 -14.20 -16.88 -1.26
CA GLY A 91 -13.06 -16.13 -0.73
C GLY A 91 -12.82 -14.75 -1.37
N PRO A 92 -12.12 -13.84 -0.68
CA PRO A 92 -11.73 -12.57 -1.27
C PRO A 92 -10.84 -12.79 -2.50
N PRO A 93 -10.89 -11.92 -3.52
CA PRO A 93 -9.98 -12.02 -4.65
C PRO A 93 -8.53 -11.90 -4.20
N PRO A 94 -7.59 -12.64 -4.84
CA PRO A 94 -6.17 -12.57 -4.50
C PRO A 94 -5.67 -11.12 -4.45
N GLY A 95 -4.98 -10.71 -3.39
CA GLY A 95 -4.53 -9.32 -3.27
C GLY A 95 -5.46 -8.40 -2.46
N PHE A 96 -6.63 -8.89 -2.05
CA PHE A 96 -7.56 -8.20 -1.15
C PHE A 96 -7.73 -8.91 0.20
N ASP A 97 -6.99 -9.99 0.40
CA ASP A 97 -6.93 -10.76 1.63
C ASP A 97 -5.88 -10.20 2.61
N HIS A 98 -5.24 -9.06 2.30
CA HIS A 98 -4.19 -8.46 3.11
C HIS A 98 -4.17 -6.93 2.99
N ASP A 99 -3.50 -6.27 3.92
CA ASP A 99 -3.28 -4.82 3.87
C ASP A 99 -2.46 -4.44 2.63
N PRO A 100 -2.93 -3.51 1.78
CA PRO A 100 -2.28 -3.22 0.50
C PRO A 100 -0.99 -2.38 0.62
N ILE A 101 -0.67 -1.81 1.78
CA ILE A 101 0.57 -1.05 2.03
C ILE A 101 1.67 -1.98 2.58
N ILE A 102 1.34 -2.78 3.59
CA ILE A 102 2.33 -3.68 4.23
C ILE A 102 2.33 -5.10 3.66
N PHE A 103 1.37 -5.42 2.79
CA PHE A 103 1.20 -6.72 2.14
C PHE A 103 1.00 -7.89 3.12
N SER A 104 0.30 -7.64 4.24
CA SER A 104 0.13 -8.61 5.33
C SER A 104 -1.25 -8.61 5.94
N GLN A 105 -1.63 -9.76 6.51
CA GLN A 105 -2.79 -9.92 7.39
C GLN A 105 -2.44 -9.63 8.85
N ASP A 106 -1.16 -9.72 9.21
CA ASP A 106 -0.69 -9.59 10.58
C ASP A 106 -0.34 -8.13 10.89
N SER A 107 -1.07 -7.53 11.83
CA SER A 107 -0.85 -6.16 12.28
C SER A 107 0.48 -6.00 13.03
N ASP A 108 1.04 -7.06 13.61
CA ASP A 108 2.35 -7.02 14.26
C ASP A 108 3.48 -6.74 13.26
N GLU A 109 3.29 -7.10 11.99
CA GLU A 109 4.29 -6.80 10.94
C GLU A 109 4.43 -5.30 10.67
N LEU A 110 3.36 -4.51 10.89
CA LEU A 110 3.47 -3.05 10.81
C LEU A 110 4.35 -2.50 11.94
N LEU A 111 4.26 -3.07 13.14
CA LEU A 111 5.10 -2.69 14.26
C LEU A 111 6.57 -3.02 14.00
N GLU A 112 6.85 -4.16 13.35
CA GLU A 112 8.20 -4.51 12.90
C GLU A 112 8.73 -3.53 11.85
N LEU A 113 7.92 -3.17 10.85
CA LEU A 113 8.30 -2.17 9.84
C LEU A 113 8.56 -0.80 10.46
N LEU A 114 7.84 -0.41 11.51
CA LEU A 114 8.09 0.82 12.27
C LEU A 114 9.40 0.78 13.07
N ARG A 115 9.82 -0.40 13.54
CA ARG A 115 11.09 -0.63 14.24
C ARG A 115 12.27 -0.83 13.28
N ALA A 116 12.00 -1.19 12.03
CA ALA A 116 13.02 -1.46 11.04
C ALA A 116 13.87 -0.21 10.75
N THR A 117 15.17 -0.43 10.52
CA THR A 117 16.07 0.61 10.02
C THR A 117 15.98 0.62 8.49
N PRO A 118 15.41 1.67 7.87
CA PRO A 118 15.30 1.73 6.42
C PRO A 118 16.68 1.90 5.78
N ARG A 119 16.88 1.27 4.62
CA ARG A 119 18.13 1.32 3.85
C ARG A 119 17.88 2.06 2.55
N LEU A 120 18.67 3.10 2.29
CA LEU A 120 18.69 3.76 0.99
C LEU A 120 19.53 2.92 0.03
N LEU A 121 18.93 2.36 -1.02
CA LEU A 121 19.64 1.53 -2.00
C LEU A 121 20.18 2.34 -3.17
N ARG A 122 19.41 3.32 -3.63
CA ARG A 122 19.79 4.21 -4.74
C ARG A 122 19.18 5.59 -4.49
N GLN A 123 19.90 6.63 -4.88
CA GLN A 123 19.41 8.00 -4.89
C GLN A 123 20.05 8.79 -6.01
N THR A 124 19.24 9.58 -6.71
CA THR A 124 19.63 10.64 -7.62
C THR A 124 19.07 11.97 -7.09
N ALA A 125 19.14 13.05 -7.88
CA ALA A 125 18.49 14.32 -7.52
C ALA A 125 16.98 14.15 -7.32
N ASP A 126 16.33 13.37 -8.20
CA ASP A 126 14.87 13.32 -8.34
C ASP A 126 14.25 11.94 -8.14
N SER A 127 15.06 10.91 -7.89
CA SER A 127 14.59 9.56 -7.61
C SER A 127 15.33 8.89 -6.46
N ALA A 128 14.65 8.03 -5.71
CA ALA A 128 15.25 7.22 -4.65
C ALA A 128 14.54 5.87 -4.54
N GLN A 129 15.25 4.88 -3.98
CA GLN A 129 14.64 3.65 -3.50
C GLN A 129 15.09 3.36 -2.08
N VAL A 130 14.11 3.18 -1.21
CA VAL A 130 14.28 2.84 0.20
C VAL A 130 13.74 1.44 0.42
N VAL A 131 14.48 0.61 1.15
CA VAL A 131 14.05 -0.72 1.56
C VAL A 131 13.88 -0.77 3.07
N LEU A 132 12.72 -1.25 3.51
CA LEU A 132 12.45 -1.61 4.88
C LEU A 132 12.63 -3.13 5.01
N PRO A 133 13.73 -3.61 5.61
CA PRO A 133 13.88 -5.03 5.86
C PRO A 133 12.87 -5.48 6.90
N GLN A 134 12.39 -6.71 6.77
CA GLN A 134 11.57 -7.37 7.78
C GLN A 134 12.38 -8.54 8.36
N GLN A 135 12.30 -8.73 9.67
CA GLN A 135 12.87 -9.91 10.33
C GLN A 135 12.02 -11.12 9.93
N ASN A 136 12.66 -12.20 9.46
CA ASN A 136 11.99 -13.39 8.94
C ASN A 136 10.98 -13.95 9.96
N TYR A 137 9.69 -13.90 9.64
CA TYR A 137 8.75 -14.87 10.16
C TYR A 137 8.95 -16.17 9.39
N ALA A 138 9.07 -17.29 10.10
CA ALA A 138 9.44 -18.60 9.56
C ALA A 138 8.53 -19.15 8.42
N GLN A 139 7.50 -18.41 8.02
CA GLN A 139 6.48 -18.82 7.05
C GLN A 139 6.29 -17.84 5.87
N THR A 140 7.04 -16.74 5.78
CA THR A 140 6.90 -15.79 4.67
C THR A 140 8.17 -15.74 3.80
N PRO A 141 8.11 -15.94 2.47
CA PRO A 141 9.25 -15.73 1.58
C PRO A 141 9.62 -14.24 1.42
N ARG A 142 8.82 -13.34 2.02
CA ARG A 142 9.02 -11.90 2.00
C ARG A 142 10.12 -11.50 2.98
N THR A 143 11.07 -10.69 2.50
CA THR A 143 12.22 -10.18 3.26
C THR A 143 12.11 -8.68 3.58
N GLY A 144 11.08 -7.99 3.07
CA GLY A 144 10.81 -6.60 3.38
C GLY A 144 9.89 -5.89 2.39
N LEU A 145 9.91 -4.55 2.42
CA LEU A 145 9.22 -3.67 1.49
C LEU A 145 10.21 -2.77 0.76
N ALA A 146 10.04 -2.61 -0.55
CA ALA A 146 10.73 -1.61 -1.35
C ALA A 146 9.78 -0.47 -1.69
N LEU A 147 10.22 0.76 -1.44
CA LEU A 147 9.53 1.99 -1.75
C LEU A 147 10.36 2.77 -2.78
N ASP A 148 9.78 3.01 -3.95
CA ASP A 148 10.35 3.90 -4.94
C ASP A 148 9.74 5.30 -4.73
N LEU A 149 10.59 6.32 -4.69
CA LEU A 149 10.22 7.71 -4.45
C LEU A 149 10.75 8.59 -5.58
N SER A 150 10.02 9.66 -5.86
CA SER A 150 10.49 10.76 -6.70
C SER A 150 10.29 12.10 -6.03
N ARG A 151 11.03 13.10 -6.50
CA ARG A 151 10.97 14.47 -5.99
C ARG A 151 9.97 15.28 -6.82
N HIS A 152 8.96 15.83 -6.14
CA HIS A 152 7.95 16.73 -6.71
C HIS A 152 7.90 18.01 -5.88
N ASP A 153 8.03 19.18 -6.52
CA ASP A 153 8.04 20.49 -5.85
C ASP A 153 8.97 20.52 -4.63
N MET A 154 10.21 20.05 -4.81
CA MET A 154 11.25 19.94 -3.78
C MET A 154 10.96 18.96 -2.64
N ARG A 155 9.88 18.18 -2.69
CA ARG A 155 9.51 17.17 -1.67
C ARG A 155 9.58 15.77 -2.24
N TRP A 156 10.06 14.81 -1.44
CA TRP A 156 9.99 13.40 -1.82
C TRP A 156 8.58 12.86 -1.59
N GLN A 157 8.09 12.07 -2.55
CA GLN A 157 6.83 11.35 -2.44
C GLN A 157 7.00 9.92 -2.92
N ILE A 158 6.23 9.01 -2.34
CA ILE A 158 6.24 7.58 -2.66
C ILE A 158 5.42 7.36 -3.94
N ASP A 159 6.06 6.79 -4.95
CA ASP A 159 5.45 6.44 -6.24
C ASP A 159 4.99 4.99 -6.30
N LYS A 160 5.68 4.11 -5.55
CA LYS A 160 5.42 2.67 -5.56
C LYS A 160 5.84 2.03 -4.24
N ILE A 161 5.05 1.06 -3.80
CA ILE A 161 5.38 0.17 -2.68
C ILE A 161 5.22 -1.25 -3.18
N ARG A 162 6.18 -2.12 -2.89
CA ARG A 162 6.15 -3.54 -3.31
C ARG A 162 6.84 -4.44 -2.29
N PRO A 163 6.39 -5.70 -2.13
CA PRO A 163 7.13 -6.68 -1.35
C PRO A 163 8.49 -6.98 -1.99
N VAL A 164 9.46 -7.31 -1.15
CA VAL A 164 10.76 -7.88 -1.54
C VAL A 164 10.76 -9.34 -1.10
N PHE A 165 11.15 -10.24 -1.98
CA PHE A 165 11.23 -11.68 -1.70
C PHE A 165 12.69 -12.12 -1.64
N ALA A 166 12.96 -13.21 -0.92
CA ALA A 166 14.23 -13.92 -1.05
C ALA A 166 14.32 -14.53 -2.47
N ASP A 167 15.52 -14.51 -3.04
CA ASP A 167 15.84 -15.20 -4.30
C ASP A 167 15.83 -16.72 -4.16
#